data_AF-A0A946S221-F1
#
_entry.id   AF-A0A946S221-F1
#
_cell.length_a   1.000
_cell.length_b   1.000
_cell.length_c   1.000
_cell.angle_alpha   90.00
_cell.angle_beta   90.00
_cell.angle_gamma   90.00
#
_symmetry.space_group_name_H-M   'P 1'
#
loop_
_entity.id
_entity.type
_entity.pdbx_description
1 polymer ?
#
loop_
_entity_poly.entity_id
_entity_poly.type
_entity_poly.pdbx_seq_one_letter_code
_entity_poly.pdbx_strand_id
1 'polypeptide(L)'
;MKDTFLIQVAICILILSVSVIACPGGKADCDDTIEFVPTQKAIDDVDDEGWVKFEGNPVFTEGGRGEWDEDGITCFMVRHYPPAYYMWYLSRGKIGLAQSRDGVGWVRNRNNPVMVADSGRSYMGPEVLYDGETFRMWYIDRGAEYNGISYATSPNGWDWEPYENNPVTTHSGCIAVIYDGEQYRMFKQMGGFTLETSPDGINWTDHGEVFHQGAQHDFDEVIAGPSVAYYEGQLHLFYSAADTVGNRRGEIATGHVTSDDWGESWNYPDNREDMRTLRPTDPWEGYGIYSAGVDYDGEEVYIWYASAAGRGFGFASRPVNSVNPKSDVENPMNLWTVSPNPTSGPVKINYLGTLDGPSSVAMFDMTGRNLFNKDFAPNEPIRLDPLSIGLP
;
A
#
# COMPACT_ATOMS: atom_id res chain seq x y z
N MET A 1 -29.14 29.08 -10.70
CA MET A 1 -29.28 27.65 -11.09
C MET A 1 -28.91 26.86 -9.85
N LYS A 2 -29.70 25.84 -9.51
CA LYS A 2 -29.54 25.12 -8.24
C LYS A 2 -28.40 24.12 -8.38
N ASP A 3 -27.36 24.30 -7.59
CA ASP A 3 -26.26 23.36 -7.47
C ASP A 3 -26.74 22.14 -6.68
N THR A 4 -26.60 20.96 -7.29
CA THR A 4 -26.95 19.67 -6.71
C THR A 4 -25.71 19.13 -6.00
N PHE A 5 -25.78 18.86 -4.69
CA PHE A 5 -24.70 18.24 -3.93
C PHE A 5 -24.96 16.73 -3.81
N LEU A 6 -23.99 15.91 -4.21
CA LEU A 6 -24.01 14.45 -4.11
C LEU A 6 -23.30 14.04 -2.81
N ILE A 7 -23.90 13.20 -1.97
CA ILE A 7 -23.25 12.66 -0.76
C ILE A 7 -23.00 11.16 -1.01
N GLN A 8 -21.73 10.75 -0.95
CA GLN A 8 -21.26 9.41 -1.26
C GLN A 8 -20.99 8.65 0.05
N VAL A 9 -21.58 7.45 0.24
CA VAL A 9 -21.43 6.65 1.48
C VAL A 9 -21.08 5.21 1.13
N ALA A 10 -19.81 4.82 1.22
CA ALA A 10 -19.37 3.44 1.07
C ALA A 10 -19.56 2.65 2.38
N ILE A 11 -20.22 1.48 2.32
CA ILE A 11 -20.38 0.58 3.48
C ILE A 11 -19.93 -0.82 3.05
N CYS A 12 -18.88 -1.32 3.67
CA CYS A 12 -18.47 -2.72 3.61
C CYS A 12 -19.30 -3.53 4.67
N ILE A 13 -19.36 -4.88 4.59
CA ILE A 13 -19.97 -5.78 5.61
C ILE A 13 -19.19 -7.13 5.89
N LEU A 14 -18.98 -7.54 7.17
CA LEU A 14 -18.56 -8.86 7.76
C LEU A 14 -18.39 -8.96 9.36
N ILE A 15 -19.30 -9.70 10.06
CA ILE A 15 -19.48 -10.38 11.42
C ILE A 15 -18.88 -9.79 12.70
N LEU A 16 -19.81 -9.62 13.65
CA LEU A 16 -19.76 -9.40 15.11
C LEU A 16 -19.00 -10.44 15.94
N SER A 17 -18.33 -9.96 17.00
CA SER A 17 -18.43 -10.60 18.31
C SER A 17 -18.64 -9.55 19.42
N VAL A 18 -19.55 -9.85 20.35
CA VAL A 18 -19.81 -9.09 21.57
C VAL A 18 -19.11 -9.81 22.71
N SER A 19 -18.24 -9.14 23.46
CA SER A 19 -17.73 -9.65 24.74
C SER A 19 -18.35 -8.85 25.89
N VAL A 20 -19.11 -9.54 26.74
CA VAL A 20 -19.56 -9.04 28.04
C VAL A 20 -18.52 -9.46 29.07
N ILE A 21 -17.77 -8.51 29.63
CA ILE A 21 -16.91 -8.77 30.79
C ILE A 21 -17.72 -8.48 32.05
N ALA A 22 -18.17 -9.53 32.72
CA ALA A 22 -18.52 -9.45 34.13
C ALA A 22 -17.21 -9.61 34.93
N CYS A 23 -16.86 -8.61 35.75
CA CYS A 23 -15.79 -8.73 36.74
C CYS A 23 -16.36 -9.25 38.06
N PRO A 24 -16.01 -10.47 38.53
CA PRO A 24 -16.12 -10.80 39.93
C PRO A 24 -14.75 -10.63 40.62
N GLY A 25 -14.66 -9.63 41.49
CA GLY A 25 -13.75 -9.65 42.64
C GLY A 25 -12.28 -9.25 42.40
N GLY A 26 -12.02 -7.94 42.47
CA GLY A 26 -10.87 -7.33 43.13
C GLY A 26 -9.45 -7.86 42.87
N LYS A 27 -8.72 -7.19 41.99
CA LYS A 27 -7.38 -6.61 42.22
C LYS A 27 -7.02 -5.71 41.03
N ALA A 28 -6.30 -4.63 41.34
CA ALA A 28 -6.00 -3.50 40.47
C ALA A 28 -5.17 -3.86 39.21
N ASP A 29 -5.24 -2.95 38.24
CA ASP A 29 -4.53 -2.85 36.95
C ASP A 29 -5.14 -3.59 35.75
N CYS A 30 -6.14 -2.94 35.14
CA CYS A 30 -6.47 -3.06 33.72
C CYS A 30 -6.73 -1.63 33.20
N ASP A 31 -5.66 -0.92 32.83
CA ASP A 31 -5.76 0.33 32.08
C ASP A 31 -5.23 0.06 30.67
N ASP A 32 -6.11 -0.50 29.83
CA ASP A 32 -5.88 -0.74 28.39
C ASP A 32 -6.81 0.17 27.56
N THR A 33 -6.91 1.45 27.92
CA THR A 33 -7.43 2.47 27.01
C THR A 33 -6.29 3.11 26.24
N ILE A 34 -6.01 2.61 25.04
CA ILE A 34 -5.27 3.37 24.03
C ILE A 34 -6.25 4.39 23.46
N GLU A 35 -6.13 5.65 23.89
CA GLU A 35 -6.85 6.76 23.27
C GLU A 35 -6.33 6.94 21.84
N PHE A 36 -7.26 6.94 20.89
CA PHE A 36 -7.00 7.38 19.52
C PHE A 36 -6.74 8.88 19.60
N VAL A 37 -5.48 9.30 19.48
CA VAL A 37 -5.14 10.70 19.25
C VAL A 37 -5.04 10.83 17.74
N PRO A 38 -6.01 11.44 17.03
CA PRO A 38 -5.77 11.89 15.68
C PRO A 38 -4.61 12.88 15.81
N THR A 39 -3.44 12.54 15.30
CA THR A 39 -2.35 13.50 15.20
C THR A 39 -2.87 14.67 14.38
N GLN A 40 -3.15 15.77 15.06
CA GLN A 40 -3.49 17.03 14.43
C GLN A 40 -2.23 17.46 13.67
N LYS A 41 -2.21 17.13 12.38
CA LYS A 41 -1.09 17.33 11.44
C LYS A 41 -0.69 18.81 11.48
N ALA A 42 0.48 19.11 12.01
CA ALA A 42 1.10 20.41 11.80
C ALA A 42 1.40 20.51 10.29
N ILE A 43 0.90 21.55 9.64
CA ILE A 43 1.00 21.80 8.19
C ILE A 43 2.43 22.29 7.81
N ASP A 44 3.34 22.36 8.77
CA ASP A 44 4.60 23.09 8.65
C ASP A 44 5.75 22.30 7.97
N ASP A 45 5.57 20.99 7.71
CA ASP A 45 6.60 20.09 7.12
C ASP A 45 6.11 19.34 5.86
N VAL A 46 5.31 20.01 5.02
CA VAL A 46 4.94 19.49 3.69
C VAL A 46 6.11 19.78 2.73
N ASP A 47 6.63 18.75 2.04
CA ASP A 47 7.62 18.97 0.98
C ASP A 47 6.99 19.65 -0.26
N ASP A 48 7.83 20.12 -1.19
CA ASP A 48 7.36 20.80 -2.41
C ASP A 48 6.43 19.92 -3.27
N GLU A 49 6.37 18.61 -2.98
CA GLU A 49 5.66 17.56 -3.73
C GLU A 49 4.41 17.04 -2.96
N GLY A 50 4.08 17.67 -1.82
CA GLY A 50 2.86 17.48 -1.04
C GLY A 50 2.94 16.42 0.07
N TRP A 51 4.08 15.78 0.28
CA TRP A 51 4.23 14.74 1.29
C TRP A 51 4.53 15.31 2.66
N VAL A 52 3.91 14.71 3.67
CA VAL A 52 4.20 14.95 5.09
C VAL A 52 4.81 13.68 5.66
N LYS A 53 6.09 13.76 6.04
CA LYS A 53 6.79 12.68 6.73
C LYS A 53 6.33 12.57 8.17
N PHE A 54 6.26 11.35 8.67
CA PHE A 54 5.93 11.12 10.07
C PHE A 54 7.09 11.55 10.97
N GLU A 55 6.81 12.44 11.93
CA GLU A 55 7.81 12.97 12.87
C GLU A 55 8.54 11.86 13.64
N GLY A 56 7.87 10.72 13.88
CA GLY A 56 8.43 9.55 14.55
C GLY A 56 9.26 8.62 13.65
N ASN A 57 9.60 9.02 12.43
CA ASN A 57 10.44 8.22 11.54
C ASN A 57 11.84 7.96 12.14
N PRO A 58 12.44 6.78 11.91
CA PRO A 58 11.89 5.62 11.19
C PRO A 58 10.83 4.85 12.00
N VAL A 59 9.77 4.37 11.32
CA VAL A 59 8.66 3.61 11.92
C VAL A 59 8.97 2.12 12.13
N PHE A 60 9.99 1.60 11.45
CA PHE A 60 10.45 0.23 11.62
C PHE A 60 11.97 0.16 11.44
N THR A 61 12.70 -0.42 12.38
CA THR A 61 14.17 -0.54 12.36
C THR A 61 14.60 -1.99 12.43
N GLU A 62 15.89 -2.27 12.21
CA GLU A 62 16.50 -3.59 12.44
C GLU A 62 16.28 -4.13 13.87
N GLY A 63 16.45 -5.45 14.02
CA GLY A 63 16.28 -6.15 15.27
C GLY A 63 17.36 -5.82 16.30
N GLY A 64 17.07 -6.11 17.57
CA GLY A 64 18.04 -6.01 18.66
C GLY A 64 19.17 -7.04 18.51
N ARG A 65 20.28 -6.83 19.22
CA ARG A 65 21.42 -7.75 19.20
C ARG A 65 21.00 -9.18 19.55
N GLY A 66 21.34 -10.12 18.67
CA GLY A 66 20.99 -11.54 18.75
C GLY A 66 19.67 -11.91 18.06
N GLU A 67 18.90 -10.94 17.58
CA GLU A 67 17.72 -11.18 16.75
C GLU A 67 18.13 -11.54 15.32
N TRP A 68 17.24 -12.23 14.59
CA TRP A 68 17.56 -12.76 13.27
C TRP A 68 17.79 -11.66 12.21
N ASP A 69 17.20 -10.48 12.44
CA ASP A 69 17.25 -9.29 11.61
C ASP A 69 18.11 -8.17 12.23
N GLU A 70 19.09 -8.51 13.07
CA GLU A 70 20.01 -7.55 13.72
C GLU A 70 20.97 -6.84 12.74
N ASP A 71 21.20 -7.42 11.56
CA ASP A 71 22.22 -6.97 10.59
C ASP A 71 21.64 -6.13 9.45
N GLY A 72 20.57 -5.39 9.75
CA GLY A 72 19.89 -4.52 8.81
C GLY A 72 18.70 -5.17 8.11
N ILE A 73 17.79 -4.31 7.66
CA ILE A 73 16.56 -4.69 6.98
C ILE A 73 16.48 -4.00 5.62
N THR A 74 16.01 -4.72 4.62
CA THR A 74 15.93 -4.24 3.23
C THR A 74 14.69 -4.82 2.54
N CYS A 75 14.46 -4.40 1.29
CA CYS A 75 13.48 -4.98 0.35
C CYS A 75 12.19 -5.42 1.05
N PHE A 76 11.31 -4.46 1.26
CA PHE A 76 10.03 -4.70 1.91
C PHE A 76 8.89 -4.37 0.97
N MET A 77 7.71 -4.88 1.30
CA MET A 77 6.45 -4.47 0.71
C MET A 77 5.40 -4.34 1.81
N VAL A 78 4.45 -3.41 1.65
CA VAL A 78 3.35 -3.20 2.58
C VAL A 78 2.03 -3.40 1.85
N ARG A 79 1.12 -4.15 2.45
CA ARG A 79 -0.27 -4.31 1.98
C ARG A 79 -1.23 -4.17 3.15
N HIS A 80 -2.36 -3.54 2.88
CA HIS A 80 -3.46 -3.46 3.83
C HIS A 80 -4.43 -4.63 3.58
N TYR A 81 -4.52 -5.53 4.56
CA TYR A 81 -5.54 -6.56 4.63
C TYR A 81 -6.31 -6.37 5.93
N PRO A 82 -7.47 -5.67 5.90
CA PRO A 82 -8.18 -5.30 7.10
C PRO A 82 -8.37 -6.49 8.07
N PRO A 83 -8.11 -6.30 9.38
CA PRO A 83 -7.96 -5.01 10.06
C PRO A 83 -6.50 -4.53 10.23
N ALA A 84 -5.54 -5.02 9.42
CA ALA A 84 -4.13 -4.71 9.63
C ALA A 84 -3.34 -4.50 8.34
N TYR A 85 -2.30 -3.68 8.45
CA TYR A 85 -1.19 -3.65 7.52
C TYR A 85 -0.25 -4.83 7.76
N TYR A 86 0.24 -5.39 6.67
CA TYR A 86 1.23 -6.46 6.65
C TYR A 86 2.46 -5.94 5.92
N MET A 87 3.64 -6.16 6.52
CA MET A 87 4.92 -5.86 5.93
C MET A 87 5.75 -7.13 5.84
N TRP A 88 6.01 -7.59 4.61
CA TRP A 88 7.04 -8.59 4.38
C TRP A 88 8.35 -7.88 4.09
N TYR A 89 9.42 -8.26 4.78
CA TYR A 89 10.71 -7.57 4.73
C TYR A 89 11.87 -8.55 4.73
N LEU A 90 13.04 -8.13 4.25
CA LEU A 90 14.23 -8.98 4.26
C LEU A 90 15.19 -8.64 5.39
N SER A 91 15.86 -9.69 5.87
CA SER A 91 17.19 -9.59 6.43
C SER A 91 18.02 -10.82 6.05
N ARG A 92 19.27 -10.60 5.62
CA ARG A 92 20.23 -11.67 5.24
C ARG A 92 19.65 -12.76 4.31
N GLY A 93 18.87 -12.37 3.31
CA GLY A 93 18.30 -13.31 2.33
C GLY A 93 17.15 -14.17 2.87
N LYS A 94 16.56 -13.78 4.01
CA LYS A 94 15.40 -14.41 4.63
C LYS A 94 14.26 -13.40 4.68
N ILE A 95 13.03 -13.90 4.62
CA ILE A 95 11.82 -13.05 4.67
C ILE A 95 11.24 -13.11 6.07
N GLY A 96 10.98 -11.95 6.65
CA GLY A 96 10.21 -11.75 7.87
C GLY A 96 8.85 -11.12 7.57
N LEU A 97 7.98 -11.14 8.58
CA LEU A 97 6.68 -10.48 8.59
C LEU A 97 6.58 -9.55 9.81
N ALA A 98 6.04 -8.36 9.61
CA ALA A 98 5.55 -7.50 10.67
C ALA A 98 4.11 -7.06 10.35
N GLN A 99 3.34 -6.75 11.39
CA GLN A 99 1.96 -6.29 11.24
C GLN A 99 1.76 -4.98 12.00
N SER A 100 0.88 -4.13 11.49
CA SER A 100 0.52 -2.85 12.10
C SER A 100 -0.98 -2.61 11.96
N ARG A 101 -1.59 -1.86 12.90
CA ARG A 101 -2.99 -1.43 12.79
C ARG A 101 -3.15 -0.01 12.25
N ASP A 102 -2.07 0.76 12.30
CA ASP A 102 -2.05 2.21 12.05
C ASP A 102 -0.98 2.62 11.02
N GLY A 103 -0.23 1.66 10.48
CA GLY A 103 0.83 1.89 9.51
C GLY A 103 2.16 2.38 10.11
N VAL A 104 2.21 2.75 11.39
CA VAL A 104 3.40 3.34 12.02
C VAL A 104 3.90 2.55 13.23
N GLY A 105 3.01 1.87 13.96
CA GLY A 105 3.32 0.95 15.04
C GLY A 105 3.39 -0.48 14.53
N TRP A 106 4.60 -1.03 14.39
CA TRP A 106 4.84 -2.35 13.80
C TRP A 106 5.22 -3.41 14.84
N VAL A 107 4.59 -4.57 14.75
CA VAL A 107 4.87 -5.75 15.59
C VAL A 107 5.39 -6.88 14.71
N ARG A 108 6.63 -7.32 14.97
CA ARG A 108 7.23 -8.48 14.30
C ARG A 108 6.44 -9.75 14.60
N ASN A 109 6.29 -10.62 13.60
CA ASN A 109 5.70 -11.93 13.80
C ASN A 109 6.63 -12.80 14.66
N ARG A 110 6.07 -13.51 15.65
CA ARG A 110 6.82 -14.40 16.56
C ARG A 110 7.51 -15.57 15.85
N ASN A 111 7.05 -15.94 14.65
CA ASN A 111 7.60 -17.02 13.84
C ASN A 111 8.70 -16.53 12.88
N ASN A 112 9.10 -15.24 12.96
CA ASN A 112 10.14 -14.73 12.09
C ASN A 112 11.48 -15.47 12.30
N PRO A 113 12.25 -15.69 11.21
CA PRO A 113 11.90 -15.44 9.81
C PRO A 113 10.84 -16.44 9.30
N VAL A 114 9.85 -15.93 8.55
CA VAL A 114 8.74 -16.73 8.01
C VAL A 114 9.12 -17.52 6.76
N MET A 115 10.19 -17.13 6.06
CA MET A 115 10.80 -17.95 5.02
C MET A 115 12.31 -17.89 5.09
N VAL A 116 12.94 -19.07 5.00
CA VAL A 116 14.39 -19.25 5.01
C VAL A 116 14.77 -20.12 3.81
N ALA A 117 15.80 -19.71 3.10
CA ALA A 117 16.33 -20.46 1.98
C ALA A 117 17.24 -21.60 2.45
N ASP A 118 17.30 -22.69 1.67
CA ASP A 118 18.29 -23.74 1.87
C ASP A 118 19.72 -23.19 1.72
N SER A 119 20.70 -23.95 2.23
CA SER A 119 22.12 -23.57 2.16
C SER A 119 22.55 -23.21 0.73
N GLY A 120 23.11 -22.01 0.56
CA GLY A 120 23.59 -21.51 -0.74
C GLY A 120 22.54 -20.77 -1.57
N ARG A 121 21.32 -20.59 -1.03
CA ARG A 121 20.26 -19.75 -1.62
C ARG A 121 20.02 -18.49 -0.78
N SER A 122 19.44 -17.47 -1.40
CA SER A 122 19.04 -16.21 -0.77
C SER A 122 17.77 -15.69 -1.42
N TYR A 123 16.77 -15.37 -0.60
CA TYR A 123 15.50 -14.78 -1.08
C TYR A 123 15.57 -13.27 -1.13
N MET A 124 14.88 -12.68 -2.11
CA MET A 124 14.78 -11.24 -2.29
C MET A 124 13.42 -10.80 -2.84
N GLY A 125 13.08 -9.50 -2.66
CA GLY A 125 11.94 -8.84 -3.30
C GLY A 125 10.62 -9.60 -3.16
N PRO A 126 10.13 -9.88 -1.93
CA PRO A 126 8.84 -10.51 -1.76
C PRO A 126 7.73 -9.57 -2.25
N GLU A 127 6.81 -10.09 -3.05
CA GLU A 127 5.56 -9.44 -3.47
C GLU A 127 4.40 -10.36 -3.12
N VAL A 128 3.47 -9.87 -2.30
CA VAL A 128 2.38 -10.68 -1.74
C VAL A 128 1.03 -10.10 -2.13
N LEU A 129 0.13 -10.99 -2.58
CA LEU A 129 -1.29 -10.71 -2.76
C LEU A 129 -2.14 -11.73 -2.00
N TYR A 130 -3.31 -11.30 -1.53
CA TYR A 130 -4.34 -12.18 -0.97
C TYR A 130 -5.54 -12.19 -1.92
N ASP A 131 -5.96 -13.38 -2.36
CA ASP A 131 -7.05 -13.54 -3.33
C ASP A 131 -8.44 -13.77 -2.68
N GLY A 132 -8.52 -13.68 -1.34
CA GLY A 132 -9.72 -13.99 -0.58
C GLY A 132 -9.75 -15.40 0.00
N GLU A 133 -8.84 -16.28 -0.43
CA GLU A 133 -8.70 -17.64 0.09
C GLU A 133 -7.27 -17.89 0.61
N THR A 134 -6.26 -17.52 -0.16
CA THR A 134 -4.85 -17.81 0.13
C THR A 134 -3.96 -16.60 -0.18
N PHE A 135 -2.89 -16.46 0.59
CA PHE A 135 -1.80 -15.56 0.28
C PHE A 135 -0.93 -16.20 -0.80
N ARG A 136 -0.49 -15.37 -1.74
CA ARG A 136 0.34 -15.73 -2.88
C ARG A 136 1.55 -14.83 -2.86
N MET A 137 2.74 -15.42 -2.85
CA MET A 137 4.00 -14.68 -2.87
C MET A 137 4.78 -15.00 -4.13
N TRP A 138 5.27 -13.94 -4.78
CA TRP A 138 6.36 -14.01 -5.74
C TRP A 138 7.61 -13.48 -5.07
N TYR A 139 8.72 -14.17 -5.24
CA TYR A 139 9.98 -13.80 -4.62
C TYR A 139 11.15 -14.21 -5.50
N ILE A 140 12.20 -13.40 -5.49
CA ILE A 140 13.42 -13.71 -6.22
C ILE A 140 14.20 -14.73 -5.40
N ASP A 141 14.50 -15.86 -6.02
CA ASP A 141 15.33 -16.91 -5.45
C ASP A 141 16.69 -16.91 -6.15
N ARG A 142 17.74 -16.63 -5.38
CA ARG A 142 19.13 -16.58 -5.86
C ARG A 142 19.92 -17.76 -5.31
N GLY A 143 20.26 -18.70 -6.17
CA GLY A 143 21.15 -19.83 -5.92
C GLY A 143 21.72 -20.39 -7.23
N ALA A 144 22.68 -21.32 -7.14
CA ALA A 144 23.38 -21.84 -8.33
C ALA A 144 22.44 -22.56 -9.33
N GLU A 145 21.36 -23.17 -8.83
CA GLU A 145 20.37 -23.90 -9.64
C GLU A 145 19.04 -23.14 -9.81
N TYR A 146 18.83 -22.09 -9.00
CA TYR A 146 17.61 -21.28 -8.98
C TYR A 146 18.00 -19.82 -9.15
N ASN A 147 17.82 -19.29 -10.36
CA ASN A 147 18.05 -17.87 -10.62
C ASN A 147 16.85 -17.31 -11.38
N GLY A 148 15.75 -17.11 -10.64
CA GLY A 148 14.44 -16.78 -11.19
C GLY A 148 13.51 -16.22 -10.14
N ILE A 149 12.28 -15.93 -10.55
CA ILE A 149 11.21 -15.58 -9.63
C ILE A 149 10.45 -16.86 -9.30
N SER A 150 10.38 -17.16 -8.01
CA SER A 150 9.69 -18.30 -7.44
C SER A 150 8.35 -17.88 -6.86
N TYR A 151 7.50 -18.87 -6.63
CA TYR A 151 6.13 -18.74 -6.16
C TYR A 151 5.91 -19.59 -4.92
N ALA A 152 5.13 -19.08 -3.96
CA ALA A 152 4.69 -19.81 -2.78
C ALA A 152 3.27 -19.39 -2.39
N THR A 153 2.55 -20.27 -1.70
CA THR A 153 1.23 -20.00 -1.14
C THR A 153 1.26 -20.08 0.38
N SER A 154 0.33 -19.40 1.04
CA SER A 154 0.17 -19.48 2.49
C SER A 154 -1.28 -19.23 2.90
N PRO A 155 -1.87 -20.02 3.81
CA PRO A 155 -3.21 -19.74 4.32
C PRO A 155 -3.25 -18.52 5.26
N ASN A 156 -2.10 -18.01 5.72
CA ASN A 156 -2.05 -16.99 6.77
C ASN A 156 -0.96 -15.93 6.60
N GLY A 157 -0.09 -16.05 5.59
CA GLY A 157 0.95 -15.08 5.27
C GLY A 157 2.28 -15.30 6.02
N TRP A 158 2.40 -16.35 6.84
CA TRP A 158 3.65 -16.72 7.51
C TRP A 158 4.00 -18.21 7.42
N ASP A 159 3.03 -19.10 7.20
CA ASP A 159 3.27 -20.52 6.95
C ASP A 159 3.26 -20.75 5.43
N TRP A 160 4.44 -20.74 4.81
CA TRP A 160 4.59 -20.74 3.35
C TRP A 160 4.90 -22.13 2.78
N GLU A 161 4.21 -22.49 1.70
CA GLU A 161 4.45 -23.68 0.89
C GLU A 161 5.00 -23.26 -0.49
N PRO A 162 6.31 -23.45 -0.75
CA PRO A 162 6.89 -23.18 -2.06
C PRO A 162 6.29 -24.09 -3.13
N TYR A 163 6.04 -23.54 -4.31
CA TYR A 163 5.62 -24.31 -5.46
C TYR A 163 6.70 -25.29 -5.93
N GLU A 164 6.31 -26.55 -6.13
CA GLU A 164 7.23 -27.65 -6.45
C GLU A 164 8.02 -27.46 -7.75
N ASN A 165 7.46 -26.72 -8.72
CA ASN A 165 8.07 -26.49 -10.03
C ASN A 165 8.66 -25.08 -10.18
N ASN A 166 9.09 -24.47 -9.08
CA ASN A 166 9.82 -23.21 -9.12
C ASN A 166 11.13 -23.31 -9.93
N PRO A 167 11.58 -22.21 -10.59
CA PRO A 167 10.95 -20.88 -10.64
C PRO A 167 9.79 -20.79 -11.66
N VAL A 168 8.88 -19.82 -11.46
CA VAL A 168 7.72 -19.58 -12.34
C VAL A 168 8.01 -18.63 -13.50
N THR A 169 9.03 -17.78 -13.38
CA THR A 169 9.52 -16.94 -14.48
C THR A 169 11.01 -16.61 -14.30
N THR A 170 11.59 -15.94 -15.29
CA THR A 170 13.01 -15.62 -15.41
C THR A 170 13.49 -14.66 -14.31
N HIS A 171 14.82 -14.58 -14.16
CA HIS A 171 15.49 -13.71 -13.18
C HIS A 171 15.06 -12.24 -13.29
N SER A 172 15.09 -11.52 -12.17
CA SER A 172 14.87 -10.08 -12.09
C SER A 172 15.64 -9.43 -10.93
N GLY A 173 15.80 -8.10 -10.99
CA GLY A 173 16.33 -7.28 -9.90
C GLY A 173 15.36 -7.09 -8.74
N CYS A 174 14.29 -6.31 -8.95
CA CYS A 174 13.15 -6.11 -8.06
C CYS A 174 11.87 -6.33 -8.86
N ILE A 175 10.77 -6.65 -8.18
CA ILE A 175 9.47 -6.91 -8.80
C ILE A 175 8.37 -6.13 -8.08
N ALA A 176 7.28 -5.86 -8.79
CA ALA A 176 6.01 -5.41 -8.23
C ALA A 176 4.88 -6.24 -8.84
N VAL A 177 3.89 -6.66 -8.04
CA VAL A 177 2.76 -7.46 -8.56
C VAL A 177 1.42 -6.84 -8.15
N ILE A 178 0.47 -6.82 -9.09
CA ILE A 178 -0.92 -6.42 -8.87
C ILE A 178 -1.89 -7.35 -9.62
N TYR A 179 -3.13 -7.43 -9.16
CA TYR A 179 -4.21 -8.12 -9.88
C TYR A 179 -5.14 -7.07 -10.49
N ASP A 180 -5.41 -7.16 -11.80
CA ASP A 180 -6.21 -6.15 -12.54
C ASP A 180 -7.72 -6.46 -12.58
N GLY A 181 -8.15 -7.52 -11.90
CA GLY A 181 -9.52 -8.03 -11.92
C GLY A 181 -9.75 -9.18 -12.91
N GLU A 182 -8.78 -9.44 -13.79
CA GLU A 182 -8.79 -10.55 -14.74
C GLU A 182 -7.56 -11.45 -14.55
N GLN A 183 -6.38 -10.85 -14.45
CA GLN A 183 -5.08 -11.52 -14.37
C GLN A 183 -4.09 -10.77 -13.47
N TYR A 184 -3.04 -11.47 -13.05
CA TYR A 184 -1.90 -10.86 -12.39
C TYR A 184 -1.03 -10.12 -13.40
N ARG A 185 -0.49 -8.99 -12.99
CA ARG A 185 0.51 -8.19 -13.72
C ARG A 185 1.75 -8.04 -12.85
N MET A 186 2.90 -8.33 -13.43
CA MET A 186 4.20 -8.21 -12.78
C MET A 186 5.08 -7.23 -13.55
N PHE A 187 5.64 -6.26 -12.83
CA PHE A 187 6.65 -5.34 -13.35
C PHE A 187 8.02 -5.78 -12.84
N LYS A 188 8.87 -6.29 -13.74
CA LYS A 188 10.19 -6.84 -13.43
C LYS A 188 11.31 -5.88 -13.83
N GLN A 189 12.25 -5.65 -12.94
CA GLN A 189 13.43 -4.82 -13.24
C GLN A 189 14.46 -5.59 -14.09
N MET A 190 14.72 -5.09 -15.32
CA MET A 190 15.63 -5.69 -16.32
C MET A 190 16.55 -4.67 -17.04
N GLY A 191 16.46 -3.39 -16.69
CA GLY A 191 17.12 -2.26 -17.40
C GLY A 191 16.18 -1.06 -17.49
N GLY A 192 14.90 -1.36 -17.72
CA GLY A 192 13.73 -0.62 -17.25
C GLY A 192 12.82 -1.54 -16.43
N PHE A 193 11.50 -1.41 -16.62
CA PHE A 193 10.51 -2.37 -16.11
C PHE A 193 9.81 -3.12 -17.25
N THR A 194 9.94 -4.45 -17.23
CA THR A 194 9.26 -5.39 -18.13
C THR A 194 7.92 -5.81 -17.55
N LEU A 195 6.87 -5.80 -18.37
CA LEU A 195 5.55 -6.29 -17.99
C LEU A 195 5.41 -7.78 -18.34
N GLU A 196 4.98 -8.57 -17.35
CA GLU A 196 4.47 -9.93 -17.58
C GLU A 196 3.06 -10.06 -17.03
N THR A 197 2.23 -10.89 -17.68
CA THR A 197 0.87 -11.17 -17.21
C THR A 197 0.64 -12.66 -16.99
N SER A 198 -0.21 -13.00 -16.03
CA SER A 198 -0.54 -14.38 -15.72
C SER A 198 -1.97 -14.55 -15.19
N PRO A 199 -2.78 -15.47 -15.72
CA PRO A 199 -4.12 -15.73 -15.19
C PRO A 199 -4.11 -16.49 -13.86
N ASP A 200 -3.02 -17.21 -13.55
CA ASP A 200 -2.92 -18.12 -12.40
C ASP A 200 -1.77 -17.80 -11.44
N GLY A 201 -0.92 -16.84 -11.79
CA GLY A 201 0.26 -16.45 -11.02
C GLY A 201 1.47 -17.36 -11.22
N ILE A 202 1.36 -18.40 -12.05
CA ILE A 202 2.37 -19.44 -12.27
C ILE A 202 2.85 -19.41 -13.72
N ASN A 203 1.95 -19.28 -14.68
CA ASN A 203 2.25 -19.26 -16.11
C ASN A 203 2.25 -17.81 -16.59
N TRP A 204 3.44 -17.27 -16.85
CA TRP A 204 3.65 -15.86 -17.20
C TRP A 204 3.87 -15.66 -18.70
N THR A 205 3.27 -14.62 -19.24
CA THR A 205 3.46 -14.15 -20.63
C THR A 205 4.22 -12.83 -20.61
N ASP A 206 5.36 -12.78 -21.30
CA ASP A 206 6.22 -11.60 -21.39
C ASP A 206 5.74 -10.64 -22.50
N HIS A 207 5.57 -9.37 -22.15
CA HIS A 207 5.15 -8.28 -23.05
C HIS A 207 6.27 -7.30 -23.37
N GLY A 208 7.48 -7.53 -22.86
CA GLY A 208 8.64 -6.67 -23.04
C GLY A 208 8.70 -5.48 -22.08
N GLU A 209 9.71 -4.64 -22.27
CA GLU A 209 9.93 -3.43 -21.48
C GLU A 209 8.86 -2.38 -21.78
N VAL A 210 8.13 -1.94 -20.75
CA VAL A 210 7.03 -0.97 -20.84
C VAL A 210 7.38 0.37 -20.19
N PHE A 211 8.35 0.39 -19.27
CA PHE A 211 8.85 1.61 -18.64
C PHE A 211 10.36 1.70 -18.81
N HIS A 212 10.83 2.81 -19.38
CA HIS A 212 12.24 3.00 -19.74
C HIS A 212 12.90 4.03 -18.81
N GLN A 213 14.15 3.76 -18.43
CA GLN A 213 15.01 4.73 -17.76
C GLN A 213 15.22 5.99 -18.62
N GLY A 214 15.48 7.11 -17.95
CA GLY A 214 15.77 8.39 -18.58
C GLY A 214 17.11 8.41 -19.34
N ALA A 215 17.33 9.48 -20.09
CA ALA A 215 18.63 9.76 -20.67
C ALA A 215 19.66 10.12 -19.59
N GLN A 216 20.93 10.24 -19.99
CA GLN A 216 21.98 10.70 -19.07
C GLN A 216 21.61 12.06 -18.47
N HIS A 217 21.72 12.18 -17.14
CA HIS A 217 21.34 13.34 -16.33
C HIS A 217 19.84 13.60 -16.15
N ASP A 218 18.98 12.75 -16.72
CA ASP A 218 17.59 12.75 -16.27
C ASP A 218 17.52 12.22 -14.83
N PHE A 219 16.54 12.69 -14.07
CA PHE A 219 16.26 12.23 -12.70
C PHE A 219 16.27 10.71 -12.58
N ASP A 220 15.67 10.03 -13.55
CA ASP A 220 15.50 8.59 -13.60
C ASP A 220 16.44 7.92 -14.59
N GLU A 221 17.65 8.47 -14.79
CA GLU A 221 18.74 7.81 -15.53
C GLU A 221 18.99 6.39 -15.00
N VAL A 222 18.87 6.19 -13.69
CA VAL A 222 18.94 4.87 -13.06
C VAL A 222 17.68 4.64 -12.24
N ILE A 223 16.94 3.58 -12.56
CA ILE A 223 15.72 3.20 -11.84
C ILE A 223 15.83 1.84 -11.15
N ALA A 224 15.09 1.67 -10.06
CA ALA A 224 14.99 0.40 -9.34
C ALA A 224 13.72 0.31 -8.48
N GLY A 225 13.40 -0.91 -8.02
CA GLY A 225 12.39 -1.12 -6.99
C GLY A 225 11.02 -0.59 -7.38
N PRO A 226 10.40 -1.11 -8.46
CA PRO A 226 9.04 -0.73 -8.80
C PRO A 226 8.09 -1.09 -7.65
N SER A 227 7.04 -0.33 -7.50
CA SER A 227 5.92 -0.58 -6.59
C SER A 227 4.65 -0.04 -7.22
N VAL A 228 3.58 -0.81 -7.15
CA VAL A 228 2.32 -0.46 -7.83
C VAL A 228 1.12 -0.48 -6.90
N ALA A 229 0.27 0.52 -7.08
CA ALA A 229 -1.01 0.66 -6.43
C ALA A 229 -2.06 1.12 -7.45
N TYR A 230 -3.29 0.65 -7.32
CA TYR A 230 -4.39 1.10 -8.17
C TYR A 230 -5.37 1.90 -7.32
N TYR A 231 -5.58 3.16 -7.68
CA TYR A 231 -6.54 4.05 -7.04
C TYR A 231 -6.97 5.16 -7.99
N GLU A 232 -8.10 5.81 -7.69
CA GLU A 232 -8.68 6.88 -8.52
C GLU A 232 -8.83 6.54 -10.02
N GLY A 233 -9.01 5.26 -10.34
CA GLY A 233 -9.20 4.78 -11.71
C GLY A 233 -7.90 4.59 -12.51
N GLN A 234 -6.72 4.83 -11.91
CA GLN A 234 -5.43 4.72 -12.58
C GLN A 234 -4.51 3.73 -11.86
N LEU A 235 -3.59 3.13 -12.61
CA LEU A 235 -2.45 2.44 -12.03
C LEU A 235 -1.35 3.47 -11.72
N HIS A 236 -0.85 3.45 -10.50
CA HIS A 236 0.25 4.29 -10.05
C HIS A 236 1.51 3.44 -9.90
N LEU A 237 2.60 3.88 -10.50
CA LEU A 237 3.92 3.30 -10.33
C LEU A 237 4.78 4.25 -9.52
N PHE A 238 5.30 3.74 -8.42
CA PHE A 238 6.34 4.35 -7.62
C PHE A 238 7.63 3.57 -7.81
N TYR A 239 8.76 4.27 -7.89
CA TYR A 239 10.04 3.63 -8.12
C TYR A 239 11.17 4.44 -7.50
N SER A 240 12.29 3.79 -7.19
CA SER A 240 13.52 4.49 -6.79
C SER A 240 14.25 4.99 -8.02
N ALA A 241 14.68 6.23 -8.02
CA ALA A 241 15.39 6.84 -9.15
C ALA A 241 16.51 7.75 -8.69
N ALA A 242 17.55 7.85 -9.50
CA ALA A 242 18.66 8.78 -9.32
C ALA A 242 19.33 9.10 -10.65
N ASP A 243 19.80 10.34 -10.78
CA ASP A 243 20.68 10.79 -11.84
C ASP A 243 22.14 10.38 -11.56
N THR A 244 23.01 10.48 -12.57
CA THR A 244 24.46 10.38 -12.37
C THR A 244 25.08 11.78 -12.25
N VAL A 245 25.64 12.09 -11.07
CA VAL A 245 26.40 13.32 -10.80
C VAL A 245 27.91 13.02 -10.81
N GLY A 246 28.57 13.34 -11.92
CA GLY A 246 29.98 13.02 -12.13
C GLY A 246 30.20 11.51 -12.29
N ASN A 247 30.92 10.88 -11.34
CA ASN A 247 31.15 9.43 -11.32
C ASN A 247 30.39 8.73 -10.18
N ARG A 248 29.35 9.36 -9.64
CA ARG A 248 28.54 8.83 -8.53
C ARG A 248 27.06 8.98 -8.84
N ARG A 249 26.23 8.15 -8.20
CA ARG A 249 24.79 8.40 -8.16
C ARG A 249 24.54 9.71 -7.41
N GLY A 250 23.61 10.51 -7.92
CA GLY A 250 23.07 11.66 -7.23
C GLY A 250 22.13 11.26 -6.09
N GLU A 251 21.24 12.18 -5.75
CA GLU A 251 20.20 11.97 -4.73
C GLU A 251 19.26 10.85 -5.18
N ILE A 252 19.05 9.85 -4.32
CA ILE A 252 18.09 8.78 -4.62
C ILE A 252 16.75 9.13 -4.01
N ALA A 253 15.77 9.35 -4.86
CA ALA A 253 14.43 9.79 -4.52
C ALA A 253 13.38 8.83 -5.11
N THR A 254 12.13 8.99 -4.71
CA THR A 254 11.01 8.25 -5.29
C THR A 254 10.50 8.99 -6.53
N GLY A 255 10.38 8.28 -7.64
CA GLY A 255 9.64 8.71 -8.83
C GLY A 255 8.19 8.20 -8.79
N HIS A 256 7.28 8.94 -9.41
CA HIS A 256 5.87 8.58 -9.56
C HIS A 256 5.37 8.89 -10.98
N VAL A 257 4.62 7.95 -11.55
CA VAL A 257 3.93 8.09 -12.83
C VAL A 257 2.61 7.30 -12.79
N THR A 258 1.66 7.63 -13.65
CA THR A 258 0.39 6.91 -13.77
C THR A 258 0.23 6.21 -15.12
N SER A 259 -0.71 5.28 -15.18
CA SER A 259 -1.11 4.57 -16.38
C SER A 259 -2.63 4.36 -16.40
N ASP A 260 -3.23 4.58 -17.57
CA ASP A 260 -4.66 4.37 -17.83
C ASP A 260 -4.96 2.97 -18.39
N ASP A 261 -3.93 2.19 -18.70
CA ASP A 261 -4.01 0.90 -19.39
C ASP A 261 -3.25 -0.21 -18.65
N TRP A 262 -3.25 -0.14 -17.31
CA TRP A 262 -2.66 -1.16 -16.44
C TRP A 262 -1.15 -1.42 -16.72
N GLY A 263 -0.43 -0.35 -17.03
CA GLY A 263 1.02 -0.33 -17.20
C GLY A 263 1.51 -0.81 -18.56
N GLU A 264 0.62 -0.91 -19.56
CA GLU A 264 1.04 -1.13 -20.96
C GLU A 264 1.71 0.13 -21.53
N SER A 265 1.25 1.31 -21.10
CA SER A 265 1.88 2.61 -21.34
C SER A 265 1.82 3.51 -20.09
N TRP A 266 2.66 4.55 -20.06
CA TRP A 266 2.82 5.42 -18.89
C TRP A 266 2.67 6.90 -19.27
N ASN A 267 2.00 7.65 -18.41
CA ASN A 267 1.69 9.07 -18.57
C ASN A 267 2.87 9.93 -18.10
N TYR A 268 3.89 10.09 -18.94
CA TYR A 268 5.07 10.90 -18.63
C TYR A 268 4.75 12.42 -18.64
N PRO A 269 5.23 13.20 -17.66
CA PRO A 269 5.24 14.65 -17.75
C PRO A 269 6.22 15.13 -18.83
N ASP A 270 6.09 16.39 -19.26
CA ASP A 270 6.98 17.01 -20.25
C ASP A 270 8.45 17.04 -19.77
N ASN A 271 8.67 17.18 -18.46
CA ASN A 271 9.97 17.18 -17.83
C ASN A 271 10.10 16.00 -16.85
N ARG A 272 11.11 15.15 -17.01
CA ARG A 272 11.29 13.97 -16.16
C ARG A 272 11.56 14.29 -14.69
N GLU A 273 12.08 15.47 -14.39
CA GLU A 273 12.22 15.93 -13.00
C GLU A 273 10.86 16.00 -12.29
N ASP A 274 9.77 16.27 -13.01
CA ASP A 274 8.42 16.37 -12.43
C ASP A 274 7.86 15.01 -11.99
N MET A 275 8.53 13.90 -12.32
CA MET A 275 8.21 12.58 -11.76
C MET A 275 8.77 12.39 -10.35
N ARG A 276 9.78 13.17 -9.95
CA ARG A 276 10.33 13.07 -8.59
C ARG A 276 9.25 13.52 -7.60
N THR A 277 8.91 12.64 -6.67
CA THR A 277 7.78 12.86 -5.75
C THR A 277 8.10 12.71 -4.27
N LEU A 278 9.19 12.07 -3.85
CA LEU A 278 9.58 12.05 -2.42
C LEU A 278 11.10 12.07 -2.32
N ARG A 279 11.65 12.93 -1.47
CA ARG A 279 13.11 13.18 -1.36
C ARG A 279 13.69 12.77 0.00
N PRO A 280 15.00 12.45 0.07
CA PRO A 280 15.69 12.12 1.32
C PRO A 280 16.05 13.39 2.14
N THR A 281 15.07 14.05 2.75
CA THR A 281 15.25 15.28 3.53
C THR A 281 15.69 15.07 4.98
N ASP A 282 15.49 13.88 5.54
CA ASP A 282 15.71 13.62 6.96
C ASP A 282 17.10 13.00 7.20
N PRO A 283 17.82 13.38 8.28
CA PRO A 283 19.18 12.89 8.52
C PRO A 283 19.33 11.36 8.57
N TRP A 284 18.30 10.62 8.96
CA TRP A 284 18.32 9.16 9.08
C TRP A 284 18.21 8.43 7.73
N GLU A 285 17.72 9.11 6.70
CA GLU A 285 17.59 8.58 5.33
C GLU A 285 18.96 8.46 4.65
N GLY A 286 19.92 9.28 5.10
CA GLY A 286 21.28 9.26 4.60
C GLY A 286 21.38 9.90 3.21
N TYR A 287 21.91 9.16 2.24
CA TYR A 287 22.13 9.68 0.88
C TYR A 287 20.97 9.41 -0.08
N GLY A 288 19.89 8.79 0.39
CA GLY A 288 18.79 8.38 -0.48
C GLY A 288 17.68 7.62 0.21
N ILE A 289 16.55 7.50 -0.48
CA ILE A 289 15.46 6.60 -0.13
C ILE A 289 15.22 5.59 -1.26
N TYR A 290 14.80 4.38 -0.90
CA TYR A 290 14.54 3.27 -1.80
C TYR A 290 13.17 2.66 -1.54
N SER A 291 12.68 1.84 -2.49
CA SER A 291 11.56 0.89 -2.34
C SER A 291 10.32 1.46 -1.69
N ALA A 292 9.23 1.61 -2.45
CA ALA A 292 7.98 2.09 -1.89
C ALA A 292 7.03 0.93 -1.51
N GLY A 293 6.41 1.00 -0.35
CA GLY A 293 5.10 0.37 -0.12
C GLY A 293 4.05 1.47 -0.22
N VAL A 294 2.94 1.26 -0.94
CA VAL A 294 1.93 2.30 -1.15
C VAL A 294 0.54 1.76 -0.86
N ASP A 295 -0.25 2.56 -0.14
CA ASP A 295 -1.67 2.32 0.11
C ASP A 295 -2.48 3.62 -0.07
N TYR A 296 -3.79 3.49 -0.25
CA TYR A 296 -4.71 4.61 -0.42
C TYR A 296 -6.03 4.31 0.28
N ASP A 297 -6.50 5.21 1.14
CA ASP A 297 -7.72 5.00 1.94
C ASP A 297 -8.97 5.69 1.38
N GLY A 298 -8.84 6.43 0.28
CA GLY A 298 -9.92 7.25 -0.29
C GLY A 298 -9.74 8.75 -0.09
N GLU A 299 -8.80 9.18 0.77
CA GLU A 299 -8.52 10.58 1.06
C GLU A 299 -7.03 10.90 0.98
N GLU A 300 -6.18 10.03 1.53
CA GLU A 300 -4.73 10.17 1.58
C GLU A 300 -4.02 8.97 0.97
N VAL A 301 -2.92 9.24 0.28
CA VAL A 301 -1.94 8.23 -0.12
C VAL A 301 -0.92 8.07 0.99
N TYR A 302 -0.65 6.83 1.37
CA TYR A 302 0.38 6.46 2.31
C TYR A 302 1.55 5.84 1.58
N ILE A 303 2.76 6.25 1.92
CA ILE A 303 4.00 5.66 1.41
C ILE A 303 4.91 5.25 2.56
N TRP A 304 5.37 4.01 2.50
CA TRP A 304 6.48 3.51 3.29
C TRP A 304 7.71 3.47 2.39
N TYR A 305 8.87 3.80 2.92
CA TYR A 305 10.12 3.85 2.14
C TYR A 305 11.33 3.43 2.97
N ALA A 306 12.36 2.88 2.34
CA ALA A 306 13.59 2.46 2.99
C ALA A 306 14.68 3.53 2.95
N SER A 307 15.41 3.68 4.04
CA SER A 307 16.62 4.51 4.07
C SER A 307 17.77 3.83 3.33
N ALA A 308 18.54 4.60 2.57
CA ALA A 308 19.75 4.11 1.91
C ALA A 308 20.88 3.75 2.89
N ALA A 309 20.80 4.22 4.13
CA ALA A 309 21.68 3.77 5.21
C ALA A 309 21.37 2.33 5.68
N GLY A 310 20.24 1.74 5.26
CA GLY A 310 19.86 0.35 5.56
C GLY A 310 19.38 0.12 6.99
N ARG A 311 18.99 1.18 7.71
CA ARG A 311 18.70 1.13 9.16
C ARG A 311 17.23 1.18 9.55
N GLY A 312 16.34 1.36 8.57
CA GLY A 312 14.92 1.42 8.84
C GLY A 312 14.07 1.82 7.66
N PHE A 313 12.76 1.72 7.88
CA PHE A 313 11.71 2.17 6.98
C PHE A 313 10.99 3.37 7.59
N GLY A 314 10.73 4.37 6.77
CA GLY A 314 9.98 5.57 7.09
C GLY A 314 8.57 5.50 6.54
N PHE A 315 7.75 6.46 6.96
CA PHE A 315 6.39 6.67 6.53
C PHE A 315 6.17 8.14 6.15
N ALA A 316 5.44 8.37 5.08
CA ALA A 316 4.91 9.67 4.72
C ALA A 316 3.47 9.53 4.19
N SER A 317 2.73 10.63 4.23
CA SER A 317 1.35 10.70 3.73
C SER A 317 1.16 11.94 2.87
N ARG A 318 0.34 11.84 1.83
CA ARG A 318 -0.05 12.97 0.98
C ARG A 318 -1.55 12.95 0.74
N PRO A 319 -2.29 14.03 1.06
CA PRO A 319 -3.67 14.16 0.67
C PRO A 319 -3.80 14.16 -0.86
N VAL A 320 -4.76 13.42 -1.39
CA VAL A 320 -5.00 13.40 -2.84
C VAL A 320 -5.58 14.74 -3.34
N ASN A 321 -6.30 15.45 -2.48
CA ASN A 321 -6.94 16.73 -2.78
C ASN A 321 -6.11 17.96 -2.36
N SER A 322 -4.80 17.84 -2.12
CA SER A 322 -3.97 19.03 -1.88
C SER A 322 -3.81 19.81 -3.19
N VAL A 323 -4.76 20.69 -3.45
CA VAL A 323 -4.56 21.85 -4.30
C VAL A 323 -3.25 22.49 -3.85
N ASN A 324 -2.28 22.56 -4.77
CA ASN A 324 -1.05 23.35 -4.63
C ASN A 324 -1.38 24.64 -3.85
N PRO A 325 -0.65 25.06 -2.78
CA PRO A 325 -1.08 26.12 -1.85
C PRO A 325 -1.30 27.53 -2.45
N LYS A 326 -1.36 27.66 -3.77
CA LYS A 326 -1.67 28.90 -4.49
C LYS A 326 -3.14 29.12 -4.83
N SER A 327 -4.08 28.29 -4.39
CA SER A 327 -5.49 28.68 -4.49
C SER A 327 -6.32 28.21 -3.31
N ASP A 328 -6.65 29.18 -2.46
CA ASP A 328 -7.73 29.14 -1.49
C ASP A 328 -9.02 28.65 -2.16
N VAL A 329 -9.43 27.42 -1.87
CA VAL A 329 -10.84 27.02 -1.91
C VAL A 329 -11.08 26.07 -0.74
N GLU A 330 -11.75 26.55 0.30
CA GLU A 330 -12.37 25.71 1.32
C GLU A 330 -13.40 24.80 0.63
N ASN A 331 -13.28 23.47 0.77
CA ASN A 331 -14.31 22.54 0.33
C ASN A 331 -14.75 21.65 1.51
N PRO A 332 -16.00 21.76 2.00
CA PRO A 332 -16.52 20.92 3.08
C PRO A 332 -17.22 19.69 2.49
N MET A 333 -16.48 18.61 2.27
CA MET A 333 -17.08 17.28 2.06
C MET A 333 -16.70 16.39 3.25
N ASN A 334 -17.65 16.13 4.14
CA ASN A 334 -17.48 15.19 5.24
C ASN A 334 -17.80 13.77 4.73
N LEU A 335 -16.77 12.97 4.47
CA LEU A 335 -16.90 11.52 4.28
C LEU A 335 -17.05 10.85 5.66
N TRP A 336 -17.90 9.83 5.76
CA TRP A 336 -18.08 9.08 7.01
C TRP A 336 -17.86 7.59 6.76
N THR A 337 -16.80 7.06 7.36
CA THR A 337 -16.45 5.64 7.34
C THR A 337 -17.11 4.94 8.53
N VAL A 338 -17.99 3.97 8.29
CA VAL A 338 -18.62 3.19 9.38
C VAL A 338 -17.87 1.87 9.54
N SER A 339 -17.16 1.73 10.65
CA SER A 339 -16.49 0.49 11.06
C SER A 339 -17.06 0.00 12.41
N PRO A 340 -17.34 -1.31 12.60
CA PRO A 340 -17.12 -2.42 11.68
C PRO A 340 -18.35 -2.86 10.87
N ASN A 341 -18.02 -3.46 9.72
CA ASN A 341 -18.74 -4.29 8.77
C ASN A 341 -19.80 -5.30 9.36
N PRO A 342 -21.14 -5.16 9.22
CA PRO A 342 -22.08 -6.16 9.76
C PRO A 342 -22.46 -7.32 8.82
N THR A 343 -21.87 -8.51 8.94
CA THR A 343 -22.12 -9.75 8.11
C THR A 343 -23.54 -10.21 7.82
N SER A 344 -24.50 -9.88 8.67
CA SER A 344 -25.83 -10.47 8.55
C SER A 344 -26.85 -9.56 9.19
N GLY A 345 -27.88 -9.25 8.42
CA GLY A 345 -28.94 -8.32 8.79
C GLY A 345 -28.80 -6.98 8.05
N PRO A 346 -29.88 -6.19 8.03
CA PRO A 346 -29.87 -4.91 7.33
C PRO A 346 -29.01 -3.88 8.05
N VAL A 347 -28.19 -3.14 7.27
CA VAL A 347 -27.49 -1.96 7.77
C VAL A 347 -28.50 -0.85 8.00
N LYS A 348 -28.50 -0.29 9.21
CA LYS A 348 -29.29 0.90 9.53
C LYS A 348 -28.34 2.09 9.67
N ILE A 349 -28.38 2.98 8.68
CA ILE A 349 -27.71 4.28 8.77
C ILE A 349 -28.67 5.22 9.48
N ASN A 350 -28.34 5.63 10.71
CA ASN A 350 -29.09 6.65 11.44
C ASN A 350 -28.33 7.96 11.36
N TYR A 351 -28.75 8.86 10.48
CA TYR A 351 -28.29 10.24 10.47
C TYR A 351 -29.28 11.10 11.26
N LEU A 352 -28.80 11.78 12.30
CA LEU A 352 -29.59 12.74 13.09
C LEU A 352 -29.11 14.15 12.75
N GLY A 353 -29.68 14.72 11.70
CA GLY A 353 -29.45 16.10 11.26
C GLY A 353 -30.48 16.50 10.20
N THR A 354 -30.56 17.79 9.90
CA THR A 354 -31.33 18.34 8.78
C THR A 354 -30.34 18.75 7.69
N LEU A 355 -30.54 18.25 6.46
CA LEU A 355 -29.77 18.69 5.30
C LEU A 355 -30.55 19.83 4.61
N ASP A 356 -29.90 20.99 4.49
CA ASP A 356 -30.53 22.22 4.00
C ASP A 356 -30.68 22.29 2.46
N GLY A 357 -30.47 21.17 1.75
CA GLY A 357 -30.51 21.09 0.29
C GLY A 357 -30.95 19.72 -0.25
N PRO A 358 -31.18 19.58 -1.57
CA PRO A 358 -31.40 18.28 -2.19
C PRO A 358 -30.17 17.40 -1.95
N SER A 359 -30.38 16.16 -1.54
CA SER A 359 -29.30 15.27 -1.11
C SER A 359 -29.53 13.88 -1.68
N SER A 360 -28.46 13.15 -1.96
CA SER A 360 -28.51 11.75 -2.39
C SER A 360 -27.69 10.88 -1.44
N VAL A 361 -28.08 9.62 -1.29
CA VAL A 361 -27.28 8.60 -0.61
C VAL A 361 -27.00 7.51 -1.63
N ALA A 362 -25.72 7.30 -1.93
CA ALA A 362 -25.25 6.22 -2.80
C ALA A 362 -24.32 5.26 -2.03
N MET A 363 -24.45 3.96 -2.31
CA MET A 363 -23.60 2.89 -1.75
C MET A 363 -22.81 2.20 -2.86
N PHE A 364 -21.56 1.84 -2.56
CA PHE A 364 -20.63 1.19 -3.48
C PHE A 364 -19.96 -0.03 -2.83
N ASP A 365 -19.52 -1.00 -3.62
CA ASP A 365 -18.66 -2.09 -3.14
C ASP A 365 -17.16 -1.74 -3.19
N MET A 366 -16.31 -2.64 -2.71
CA MET A 366 -14.85 -2.48 -2.64
C MET A 366 -14.18 -2.36 -4.01
N THR A 367 -14.90 -2.65 -5.10
CA THR A 367 -14.43 -2.50 -6.49
C THR A 367 -14.90 -1.18 -7.12
N GLY A 368 -15.62 -0.35 -6.35
CA GLY A 368 -16.17 0.92 -6.81
C GLY A 368 -17.51 0.78 -7.56
N ARG A 369 -18.15 -0.39 -7.57
CA ARG A 369 -19.44 -0.59 -8.25
C ARG A 369 -20.59 -0.07 -7.40
N ASN A 370 -21.48 0.74 -8.00
CA ASN A 370 -22.67 1.28 -7.33
C ASN A 370 -23.70 0.16 -7.04
N LEU A 371 -24.08 0.03 -5.78
CA LEU A 371 -25.03 -0.96 -5.27
C LEU A 371 -26.41 -0.37 -4.99
N PHE A 372 -26.49 0.93 -4.67
CA PHE A 372 -27.72 1.62 -4.29
C PHE A 372 -27.59 3.12 -4.49
N ASN A 373 -28.69 3.77 -4.88
CA ASN A 373 -28.80 5.23 -4.90
C ASN A 373 -30.23 5.66 -4.50
N LYS A 374 -30.36 6.68 -3.65
CA LYS A 374 -31.64 7.29 -3.29
C LYS A 374 -31.50 8.79 -3.08
N ASP A 375 -32.34 9.55 -3.78
CA ASP A 375 -32.45 11.00 -3.62
C ASP A 375 -33.47 11.37 -2.54
N PHE A 376 -33.19 12.46 -1.83
CA PHE A 376 -34.02 13.06 -0.78
C PHE A 376 -34.36 14.50 -1.14
N ALA A 377 -35.60 14.90 -0.86
CA ALA A 377 -36.01 16.29 -1.00
C ALA A 377 -35.42 17.14 0.14
N PRO A 378 -35.22 18.47 -0.08
CA PRO A 378 -34.76 19.37 0.97
C PRO A 378 -35.64 19.29 2.23
N ASN A 379 -35.02 19.25 3.42
CA ASN A 379 -35.70 19.17 4.73
C ASN A 379 -36.49 17.88 5.01
N GLU A 380 -36.32 16.82 4.22
CA GLU A 380 -36.95 15.52 4.49
C GLU A 380 -36.14 14.71 5.53
N PRO A 381 -36.77 14.13 6.57
CA PRO A 381 -36.09 13.22 7.48
C PRO A 381 -35.62 11.96 6.74
N ILE A 382 -34.32 11.67 6.77
CA ILE A 382 -33.76 10.47 6.13
C ILE A 382 -34.27 9.22 6.86
N ARG A 383 -35.13 8.45 6.20
CA ARG A 383 -35.49 7.07 6.60
C ARG A 383 -35.12 6.11 5.47
N LEU A 384 -34.14 5.25 5.76
CA LEU A 384 -33.71 4.17 4.91
C LEU A 384 -34.33 2.87 5.44
N ASP A 385 -35.26 2.29 4.68
CA ASP A 385 -35.78 0.96 4.99
C ASP A 385 -34.71 -0.11 4.69
N PRO A 386 -34.72 -1.25 5.39
CA PRO A 386 -33.83 -2.39 5.11
C PRO A 386 -33.79 -2.78 3.63
N LEU A 387 -32.64 -2.58 2.96
CA LEU A 387 -32.41 -3.16 1.64
C LEU A 387 -31.97 -4.62 1.80
N SER A 388 -32.75 -5.55 1.22
CA SER A 388 -32.30 -6.93 1.01
C SER A 388 -31.67 -7.02 -0.37
N ILE A 389 -30.34 -6.92 -0.44
CA ILE A 389 -29.59 -7.21 -1.67
C ILE A 389 -29.22 -8.69 -1.62
N GLY A 390 -29.76 -9.49 -2.54
CA GLY A 390 -29.30 -10.86 -2.76
C GLY A 390 -27.91 -10.79 -3.39
N LEU A 391 -26.89 -11.24 -2.64
CA LEU A 391 -25.56 -11.46 -3.20
C LEU A 391 -25.61 -12.72 -4.09
N PRO A 392 -24.99 -12.72 -5.29
CA PRO A 392 -24.68 -13.97 -5.99
C PRO A 392 -23.67 -14.82 -5.20
#